data_AF-A0A3D2SBR6-F1
#
_entry.id   AF-A0A3D2SBR6-F1
#
_cell.length_a   1.000
_cell.length_b   1.000
_cell.length_c   1.000
_cell.angle_alpha   90.00
_cell.angle_beta   90.00
_cell.angle_gamma   90.00
#
_symmetry.space_group_name_H-M   'P 1'
#
loop_
_entity.id
_entity.type
_entity.pdbx_description
1 polymer ?
#
loop_
_entity_poly.entity_id
_entity_poly.type
_entity_poly.pdbx_seq_one_letter_code
_entity_poly.pdbx_strand_id
1 'polypeptide(L)' 'MVTKVIGTRPENALNGSTAMHMYLLVKGVQILRVHDVREAWETIRIYREFAMAAADA' A
#
# COMPACT_ATOMS: atom_id res chain seq x y z
N MET A 1 -13.47 1.36 1.33
CA MET A 1 -13.45 2.50 0.38
C MET A 1 -12.98 2.04 -1.00
N VAL A 2 -11.91 1.23 -1.08
CA VAL A 2 -11.40 0.64 -2.33
C VAL A 2 -12.40 -0.33 -3.00
N THR A 3 -13.22 -1.04 -2.23
CA THR A 3 -14.24 -2.01 -2.69
C THR A 3 -15.19 -1.49 -3.77
N LYS A 4 -15.60 -0.22 -3.68
CA LYS A 4 -16.51 0.42 -4.65
C LYS A 4 -15.83 0.65 -6.00
N VAL A 5 -14.52 0.93 -5.99
CA VAL A 5 -13.74 1.24 -7.19
C VAL A 5 -13.49 -0.02 -8.01
N ILE A 6 -13.18 -1.14 -7.33
CA ILE A 6 -12.89 -2.43 -7.97
C ILE A 6 -14.10 -3.39 -8.01
N GLY A 7 -15.28 -2.93 -7.59
CA GLY A 7 -16.53 -3.70 -7.66
C GLY A 7 -16.52 -5.00 -6.85
N THR A 8 -15.79 -5.08 -5.73
CA THR A 8 -15.60 -6.31 -4.96
C THR A 8 -16.06 -6.18 -3.51
N ARG A 9 -16.19 -7.32 -2.82
CA ARG A 9 -16.50 -7.40 -1.39
C ARG A 9 -15.30 -6.96 -0.54
N PRO A 10 -15.52 -6.39 0.67
CA PRO A 10 -14.43 -5.98 1.56
C PRO A 10 -13.35 -7.05 1.79
N GLU A 11 -13.80 -8.29 1.97
CA GLU A 11 -13.01 -9.52 2.14
C GLU A 11 -11.99 -9.74 1.01
N ASN A 12 -12.34 -9.34 -0.21
CA ASN A 12 -11.56 -9.58 -1.42
C ASN A 12 -10.85 -8.31 -1.92
N ALA A 13 -10.89 -7.23 -1.14
CA ALA A 13 -10.39 -5.92 -1.53
C ALA A 13 -8.94 -5.66 -1.09
N LEU A 14 -8.27 -6.70 -0.60
CA LEU A 14 -6.90 -6.64 -0.08
C LEU A 14 -5.93 -6.14 -1.15
N ASN A 15 -5.99 -6.68 -2.37
CA ASN A 15 -5.16 -6.24 -3.48
C ASN A 15 -5.32 -4.73 -3.76
N GLY A 16 -6.56 -4.25 -3.83
CA GLY A 16 -6.83 -2.83 -4.07
C GLY A 16 -6.30 -1.93 -2.96
N SER A 17 -6.41 -2.37 -1.70
CA SER A 17 -5.93 -1.59 -0.55
C SER A 17 -4.40 -1.53 -0.52
N THR A 18 -3.73 -2.66 -0.81
CA THR A 18 -2.27 -2.74 -0.96
C THR A 18 -1.75 -1.86 -2.10
N ALA A 19 -2.39 -1.89 -3.27
CA ALA A 19 -2.02 -1.03 -4.39
C ALA A 19 -2.17 0.46 -4.04
N MET A 20 -3.25 0.83 -3.35
CA MET A 20 -3.46 2.20 -2.88
C MET A 20 -2.40 2.62 -1.86
N HIS A 21 -2.02 1.76 -0.91
CA HIS A 21 -0.95 2.06 0.05
C HIS A 21 0.39 2.30 -0.64
N MET A 22 0.77 1.46 -1.60
CA MET A 22 2.00 1.65 -2.36
C MET A 22 2.00 3.00 -3.08
N TYR A 23 0.89 3.36 -3.74
CA TYR A 23 0.77 4.65 -4.41
C TYR A 23 0.92 5.83 -3.44
N LEU A 24 0.30 5.77 -2.25
CA LEU A 24 0.40 6.81 -1.24
C LEU A 24 1.84 6.95 -0.68
N LEU A 25 2.53 5.83 -0.46
CA LEU A 25 3.93 5.82 -0.04
C LEU A 25 4.83 6.49 -1.08
N VAL A 26 4.66 6.16 -2.37
CA VAL A 26 5.37 6.82 -3.48
C VAL A 26 5.09 8.32 -3.53
N LYS A 27 3.89 8.75 -3.15
CA LYS A 27 3.53 10.18 -3.04
C LYS A 27 4.09 10.88 -1.79
N GLY A 28 4.82 10.17 -0.92
CA GLY A 28 5.47 10.74 0.27
C GLY A 28 4.57 10.81 1.51
N VAL A 29 3.47 10.06 1.56
CA VAL A 29 2.63 9.98 2.75
C VAL A 29 3.36 9.28 3.89
N GLN A 30 3.33 9.88 5.08
CA GLN A 30 4.06 9.38 6.26
C GLN A 30 3.20 8.48 7.17
N ILE A 31 1.87 8.52 7.05
CA ILE A 31 0.95 7.79 7.92
C ILE A 31 -0.10 7.07 7.07
N LEU A 32 -0.20 5.75 7.25
CA LEU A 32 -1.26 4.91 6.68
C LEU A 32 -2.18 4.43 7.80
N ARG A 33 -3.49 4.70 7.69
CA ARG A 33 -4.49 4.15 8.60
C ARG A 33 -5.12 2.92 7.95
N VAL A 34 -4.86 1.75 8.54
CA VAL A 34 -5.20 0.45 7.96
C VAL A 34 -5.96 -0.43 8.93
N HIS A 35 -6.71 -1.38 8.41
CA HIS A 35 -7.34 -2.45 9.21
C HIS A 35 -6.44 -3.71 9.15
N ASP A 36 -5.92 -4.00 7.97
CA ASP A 36 -5.02 -5.12 7.68
C ASP A 36 -3.56 -4.69 7.87
N VAL A 37 -3.07 -4.85 9.11
CA VAL A 37 -1.74 -4.33 9.54
C VAL A 37 -0.59 -5.07 8.87
N ARG A 38 -0.71 -6.40 8.70
CA ARG A 38 0.36 -7.24 8.18
C ARG A 38 0.71 -6.86 6.74
N GLU A 39 -0.29 -6.76 5.89
CA GLU A 39 -0.17 -6.47 4.46
C GLU A 39 0.32 -5.05 4.22
N ALA A 40 -0.15 -4.09 5.04
CA ALA A 40 0.36 -2.73 5.04
C ALA A 40 1.86 -2.70 5.38
N TRP A 41 2.29 -3.49 6.37
CA TRP A 41 3.69 -3.57 6.77
C TRP A 41 4.57 -4.22 5.69
N GLU A 42 4.10 -5.31 5.07
CA GLU A 42 4.78 -5.92 3.92
C GLU A 42 4.96 -4.91 2.77
N THR A 43 3.93 -4.11 2.48
CA THR A 43 3.97 -3.05 1.46
C THR A 43 5.00 -1.97 1.79
N ILE A 44 5.06 -1.53 3.06
CA ILE A 44 6.03 -0.53 3.52
C ILE A 44 7.45 -1.07 3.38
N ARG A 45 7.70 -2.34 3.70
CA ARG A 45 9.03 -2.95 3.54
C ARG A 45 9.46 -2.96 2.09
N ILE A 46 8.59 -3.45 1.21
CA ILE A 46 8.86 -3.48 -0.23
C ILE A 46 9.16 -2.07 -0.73
N TYR A 47 8.33 -1.08 -0.39
CA TYR A 47 8.55 0.32 -0.76
C TYR A 47 9.91 0.85 -0.30
N ARG A 48 10.33 0.56 0.94
CA ARG A 48 11.63 1.01 1.47
C ARG A 48 12.80 0.42 0.71
N GLU A 49 12.77 -0.88 0.40
CA GLU A 49 13.82 -1.52 -0.40
C GLU A 49 13.97 -0.86 -1.78
N PHE A 50 12.84 -0.60 -2.46
CA PHE A 50 12.86 0.09 -3.77
C PHE A 50 13.26 1.56 -3.68
N ALA A 51 12.84 2.27 -2.63
CA ALA A 51 13.16 3.68 -2.44
C ALA A 51 14.65 3.90 -2.10
N MET A 52 15.25 3.01 -1.29
CA MET A 52 16.71 3.03 -1.03
C MET A 52 17.49 2.73 -2.31
N ALA A 53 17.10 1.69 -3.06
CA ALA A 53 17.75 1.34 -4.32
C ALA A 53 17.70 2.46 -5.38
N ALA A 54 16.65 3.30 -5.36
CA ALA A 54 16.53 4.45 -6.26
C ALA A 54 17.32 5.70 -5.80
N ALA A 55 17.74 5.76 -4.53
CA ALA A 55 18.59 6.84 -4.02
C ALA A 55 20.08 6.58 -4.28
N ASP A 56 20.45 5.32 -4.49
CA ASP A 56 21.81 4.87 -4.75
C ASP A 56 22.18 4.83 -6.26
N ALA A 57 21.26 5.24 -7.14
CA ALA A 57 21.40 5.26 -8.61
C ALA A 57 21.41 6.69 -9.16
#